data_AF-A0A954GHU1-F1
#
_entry.id   AF-A0A954GHU1-F1
#
_cell.length_a   1.000
_cell.length_b   1.000
_cell.length_c   1.000
_cell.angle_alpha   90.00
_cell.angle_beta   90.00
_cell.angle_gamma   90.00
#
_symmetry.space_group_name_H-M   'P 1'
#
loop_
_entity.id
_entity.type
_entity.pdbx_description
1 polymer ?
#
loop_
_entity_poly.entity_id
_entity_poly.type
_entity_poly.pdbx_seq_one_letter_code
_entity_poly.pdbx_strand_id
1 'polypeptide(L)'
;MPHFPKPFFKKARRQWYVEINRRQIALGPDRDEAFRRYHELMRQPQTRTVNPTHFSAIADLFLDWVKQNRAPDTFEWYRYRLERFCDRYPDLRATELRPFHVQQWVDSYTSLSRTSKRNYVRTMKRCCKWATQQGYLDADPLTHLEVPGADRRETNVSVEEYHQLLSLIRDQNFRDLVIVTWETGCRPQESLRVEARHVDLTHQRWVFPKAESKGKRQPRIVYLSEAAVEITRRRIAQYPSGPLFRNRAGRPWSPDAVNCHFDRVRVRLMQDNGLVSPETIEADVEALIPQLKSTRIVGGECVDKTERELRQEARRKVLGQHTKLLIPRYSLYALRHAWATRALQSGIDGLTVAILMGHSDPSTLARVYQHLAHQPEHLLKQARKATAG
;
A
#
# COMPACT_ATOMS: atom_id res chain seq x y z
N MET A 1 -4.07 6.00 -33.21
CA MET A 1 -5.12 5.20 -33.89
C MET A 1 -4.65 3.75 -33.98
N PRO A 2 -5.50 2.74 -33.72
CA PRO A 2 -5.12 1.35 -33.94
C PRO A 2 -4.73 1.15 -35.42
N HIS A 3 -3.53 0.63 -35.67
CA HIS A 3 -3.03 0.42 -37.02
C HIS A 3 -3.57 -0.91 -37.55
N PHE A 4 -4.67 -0.87 -38.30
CA PHE A 4 -5.19 -2.06 -38.96
C PHE A 4 -4.31 -2.42 -40.17
N PRO A 5 -3.94 -3.70 -40.35
CA PRO A 5 -3.17 -4.12 -41.52
C PRO A 5 -3.97 -3.89 -42.80
N LYS A 6 -3.36 -3.19 -43.77
CA LYS A 6 -4.03 -2.82 -45.02
C LYS A 6 -3.86 -3.92 -46.07
N PRO A 7 -4.93 -4.34 -46.77
CA PRO A 7 -4.81 -5.19 -47.95
C PRO A 7 -3.91 -4.57 -49.02
N PHE A 8 -3.11 -5.39 -49.70
CA PHE A 8 -2.22 -4.98 -50.78
C PHE A 8 -2.24 -5.99 -51.93
N PHE A 9 -2.03 -5.52 -53.16
CA PHE A 9 -2.07 -6.36 -54.37
C PHE A 9 -0.68 -6.84 -54.77
N LYS A 10 -0.52 -8.16 -54.97
CA LYS A 10 0.72 -8.73 -55.50
C LYS A 10 0.61 -8.97 -57.00
N LYS A 11 1.28 -8.12 -57.80
CA LYS A 11 1.31 -8.22 -59.27
C LYS A 11 1.73 -9.60 -59.77
N ALA A 12 2.79 -10.18 -59.19
CA ALA A 12 3.31 -11.49 -59.59
C ALA A 12 2.32 -12.66 -59.44
N ARG A 13 1.31 -12.53 -58.56
CA ARG A 13 0.29 -13.57 -58.31
C ARG A 13 -1.11 -13.13 -58.71
N ARG A 14 -1.26 -11.92 -59.26
CA ARG A 14 -2.53 -11.28 -59.65
C ARG A 14 -3.61 -11.40 -58.57
N GLN A 15 -3.24 -11.22 -57.29
CA GLN A 15 -4.13 -11.44 -56.16
C GLN A 15 -3.87 -10.45 -55.01
N TRP A 16 -4.94 -10.07 -54.30
CA TRP A 16 -4.89 -9.31 -53.05
C TRP A 16 -4.47 -10.19 -51.88
N TYR A 17 -3.72 -9.58 -50.96
CA TYR A 17 -3.27 -10.19 -49.70
C TYR A 17 -3.46 -9.19 -48.55
N VAL A 18 -3.52 -9.70 -47.32
CA VAL A 18 -3.33 -8.91 -46.10
C VAL A 18 -2.29 -9.59 -45.23
N GLU A 19 -1.45 -8.80 -44.53
CA GLU A 19 -0.48 -9.33 -43.60
C GLU A 19 -0.99 -9.21 -42.16
N ILE A 20 -1.17 -10.33 -41.47
CA ILE A 20 -1.63 -10.38 -40.09
C ILE A 20 -0.70 -11.31 -39.32
N ASN A 21 -0.15 -10.85 -38.18
CA ASN A 21 0.80 -11.60 -37.36
C ASN A 21 1.98 -12.18 -38.18
N ARG A 22 2.56 -11.38 -39.10
CA ARG A 22 3.66 -11.78 -40.01
C ARG A 22 3.32 -12.92 -40.98
N ARG A 23 2.03 -13.25 -41.17
CA ARG A 23 1.55 -14.19 -42.19
C ARG A 23 0.74 -13.47 -43.24
N GLN A 24 0.99 -13.78 -44.51
CA GLN A 24 0.23 -13.22 -45.63
C GLN A 24 -0.94 -14.15 -45.98
N ILE A 25 -2.14 -13.59 -45.91
CA ILE A 25 -3.40 -14.28 -46.18
C ILE A 25 -3.89 -13.81 -47.55
N ALA A 26 -4.13 -14.75 -48.46
CA ALA A 26 -4.63 -14.46 -49.79
C ALA A 26 -6.13 -14.14 -49.71
N LEU A 27 -6.53 -13.00 -50.27
CA LEU A 27 -7.92 -12.50 -50.20
C LEU A 27 -8.70 -12.79 -51.48
N GLY A 28 -8.05 -12.76 -52.65
CA GLY A 28 -8.73 -13.00 -53.93
C GLY A 28 -8.22 -12.10 -55.04
N PRO A 29 -8.45 -12.45 -56.32
CA PRO A 29 -8.01 -11.65 -57.46
C PRO A 29 -8.86 -10.39 -57.64
N ASP A 30 -10.15 -10.50 -57.34
CA ASP A 30 -11.11 -9.39 -57.40
C ASP A 30 -10.96 -8.47 -56.17
N ARG A 31 -11.02 -7.16 -56.40
CA ARG A 31 -10.80 -6.16 -55.35
C ARG A 31 -11.96 -6.10 -54.36
N ASP A 32 -13.19 -6.06 -54.83
CA ASP A 32 -14.34 -5.83 -53.96
C ASP A 32 -14.65 -7.08 -53.11
N GLU A 33 -14.48 -8.26 -53.69
CA GLU A 33 -14.50 -9.54 -52.97
C GLU A 33 -13.34 -9.65 -51.96
N ALA A 34 -12.13 -9.23 -52.33
CA ALA A 34 -10.98 -9.26 -51.42
C ALA A 34 -11.17 -8.34 -50.21
N PHE A 35 -11.73 -7.15 -50.41
CA PHE A 35 -12.04 -6.23 -49.31
C PHE A 35 -13.21 -6.74 -48.45
N ARG A 36 -14.23 -7.38 -49.03
CA ARG A 36 -15.28 -8.08 -48.27
C ARG A 36 -14.70 -9.17 -47.37
N ARG A 37 -13.85 -10.06 -47.92
CA ARG A 37 -13.16 -11.10 -47.15
C ARG A 37 -12.22 -10.53 -46.10
N TYR A 38 -11.54 -9.43 -46.37
CA TYR A 38 -10.75 -8.71 -45.35
C TYR A 38 -11.66 -8.24 -44.21
N HIS A 39 -12.80 -7.62 -44.52
CA HIS A 39 -13.74 -7.17 -43.48
C HIS A 39 -14.34 -8.33 -42.68
N GLU A 40 -14.63 -9.48 -43.30
CA GLU A 40 -15.05 -10.69 -42.59
C GLU A 40 -13.94 -11.25 -41.70
N LEU A 41 -12.71 -11.34 -42.22
CA LEU A 41 -11.53 -11.81 -41.50
C LEU A 41 -11.22 -10.93 -40.27
N MET A 42 -11.46 -9.62 -40.37
CA MET A 42 -11.28 -8.66 -39.27
C MET A 42 -12.46 -8.66 -38.28
N ARG A 43 -13.63 -9.21 -38.66
CA ARG A 43 -14.78 -9.44 -37.77
C ARG A 43 -14.65 -10.76 -37.01
N GLN A 44 -13.95 -11.76 -37.56
CA GLN A 44 -13.72 -13.02 -36.87
C GLN A 44 -12.74 -12.82 -35.71
N PRO A 45 -13.14 -13.10 -34.45
CA PRO A 45 -12.17 -13.16 -33.36
C PRO A 45 -11.17 -14.26 -33.70
N GLN A 46 -9.89 -13.91 -33.89
CA GLN A 46 -8.82 -14.90 -33.99
C GLN A 46 -8.94 -15.83 -32.79
N THR A 47 -9.29 -17.09 -33.03
CA THR A 47 -9.34 -18.11 -31.98
C THR A 47 -7.91 -18.40 -31.57
N ARG A 48 -7.40 -17.61 -30.63
CA ARG A 48 -6.08 -17.81 -30.04
C ARG A 48 -6.22 -18.93 -29.02
N THR A 49 -5.50 -20.02 -29.23
CA THR A 49 -5.36 -21.09 -28.25
C THR A 49 -4.50 -20.56 -27.11
N VAL A 50 -5.14 -19.93 -26.14
CA VAL A 50 -4.52 -19.57 -24.86
C VAL A 50 -4.71 -20.73 -23.90
N ASN A 51 -3.61 -21.31 -23.45
CA ASN A 51 -3.57 -22.31 -22.39
C ASN A 51 -2.81 -21.69 -21.22
N PRO A 52 -3.43 -21.50 -20.03
CA PRO A 52 -4.77 -21.93 -19.62
C PRO A 52 -5.94 -21.16 -20.25
N THR A 53 -7.10 -21.82 -20.44
CA THR A 53 -8.28 -21.22 -21.08
C THR A 53 -8.92 -20.08 -20.29
N HIS A 54 -9.00 -20.21 -18.96
CA HIS A 54 -9.57 -19.22 -18.06
C HIS A 54 -8.51 -18.30 -17.46
N PHE A 55 -8.90 -17.05 -17.17
CA PHE A 55 -8.00 -16.09 -16.54
C PHE A 55 -7.61 -16.49 -15.11
N SER A 56 -8.51 -17.15 -14.37
CA SER A 56 -8.24 -17.67 -13.02
C SER A 56 -7.00 -18.57 -12.98
N ALA A 57 -6.88 -19.48 -13.94
CA ALA A 57 -5.71 -20.35 -14.04
C ALA A 57 -4.41 -19.58 -14.37
N ILE A 58 -4.47 -18.47 -15.12
CA ILE A 58 -3.31 -17.56 -15.28
C ILE A 58 -2.95 -16.89 -13.96
N ALA A 59 -3.97 -16.46 -13.20
CA ALA A 59 -3.76 -15.85 -11.89
C ALA A 59 -3.12 -16.85 -10.91
N ASP A 60 -3.55 -18.11 -10.89
CA ASP A 60 -2.98 -19.17 -10.05
C ASP A 60 -1.51 -19.43 -10.39
N LEU A 61 -1.17 -19.61 -11.68
CA LEU A 61 0.22 -19.77 -12.12
C LEU A 61 1.09 -18.57 -11.73
N PHE A 62 0.56 -17.35 -11.85
CA PHE A 62 1.25 -16.15 -11.40
C PHE A 62 1.45 -16.15 -9.89
N LEU A 63 0.45 -16.55 -9.12
CA LEU A 63 0.51 -16.63 -7.66
C LEU A 63 1.51 -17.68 -7.19
N ASP A 64 1.58 -18.85 -7.84
CA ASP A 64 2.60 -19.86 -7.57
C ASP A 64 4.00 -19.32 -7.82
N TRP A 65 4.19 -18.65 -8.95
CA TRP A 65 5.46 -17.98 -9.24
C TRP A 65 5.79 -16.92 -8.18
N VAL A 66 4.82 -16.09 -7.76
CA VAL A 66 5.03 -15.09 -6.71
C VAL A 66 5.40 -15.75 -5.39
N LYS A 67 4.73 -16.84 -5.01
CA LYS A 67 4.98 -17.59 -3.76
C LYS A 67 6.42 -18.12 -3.69
N GLN A 68 6.94 -18.61 -4.81
CA GLN A 68 8.30 -19.13 -4.91
C GLN A 68 9.36 -18.04 -4.99
N ASN A 69 9.05 -16.89 -5.61
CA ASN A 69 10.06 -15.88 -6.00
C ASN A 69 9.99 -14.58 -5.18
N ARG A 70 8.97 -14.38 -4.34
CA ARG A 70 8.71 -13.13 -3.62
C ARG A 70 8.42 -13.40 -2.14
N ALA A 71 8.43 -12.34 -1.35
CA ALA A 71 8.15 -12.43 0.09
C ALA A 71 6.67 -12.83 0.34
N PRO A 72 6.36 -13.52 1.46
CA PRO A 72 4.99 -13.94 1.79
C PRO A 72 3.95 -12.81 1.76
N ASP A 73 4.26 -11.64 2.32
CA ASP A 73 3.35 -10.47 2.27
C ASP A 73 3.07 -10.00 0.84
N THR A 74 4.02 -10.18 -0.08
CA THR A 74 3.84 -9.84 -1.50
C THR A 74 2.90 -10.83 -2.17
N PHE A 75 3.00 -12.12 -1.84
CA PHE A 75 2.06 -13.14 -2.29
C PHE A 75 0.64 -12.81 -1.84
N GLU A 76 0.43 -12.60 -0.54
CA GLU A 76 -0.89 -12.24 0.00
C GLU A 76 -1.45 -10.96 -0.63
N TRP A 77 -0.59 -9.99 -0.90
CA TRP A 77 -0.98 -8.75 -1.58
C TRP A 77 -1.51 -8.99 -3.00
N TYR A 78 -0.90 -9.88 -3.78
CA TYR A 78 -1.40 -10.24 -5.10
C TYR A 78 -2.65 -11.13 -5.01
N ARG A 79 -2.59 -12.17 -4.16
CA ARG A 79 -3.67 -13.16 -3.96
C ARG A 79 -4.99 -12.48 -3.62
N TYR A 80 -4.99 -11.63 -2.60
CA TYR A 80 -6.18 -10.89 -2.15
C TYR A 80 -6.87 -10.10 -3.27
N ARG A 81 -6.12 -9.59 -4.25
CA ARG A 81 -6.69 -8.78 -5.35
C ARG A 81 -7.10 -9.64 -6.53
N LEU A 82 -6.31 -10.65 -6.86
CA LEU A 82 -6.58 -11.55 -7.99
C LEU A 82 -7.79 -12.43 -7.71
N GLU A 83 -7.91 -13.00 -6.51
CA GLU A 83 -9.08 -13.79 -6.11
C GLU A 83 -10.35 -12.96 -6.25
N ARG A 84 -10.39 -11.74 -5.70
CA ARG A 84 -11.58 -10.87 -5.80
C ARG A 84 -11.94 -10.48 -7.25
N PHE A 85 -10.98 -10.45 -8.16
CA PHE A 85 -11.26 -10.27 -9.58
C PHE A 85 -11.84 -11.54 -10.19
N CYS A 86 -11.27 -12.70 -9.88
CA CYS A 86 -11.74 -14.00 -10.35
C CYS A 86 -13.13 -14.33 -9.80
N ASP A 87 -13.43 -14.00 -8.53
CA ASP A 87 -14.76 -14.15 -7.93
C ASP A 87 -15.83 -13.33 -8.69
N ARG A 88 -15.44 -12.18 -9.24
CA ARG A 88 -16.34 -11.33 -10.02
C ARG A 88 -16.57 -11.88 -11.44
N TYR A 89 -15.57 -12.56 -11.99
CA TYR A 89 -15.51 -13.04 -13.37
C TYR A 89 -14.97 -14.49 -13.43
N PRO A 90 -15.69 -15.48 -12.85
CA PRO A 90 -15.17 -16.83 -12.66
C PRO A 90 -14.88 -17.55 -13.99
N ASP A 91 -15.75 -17.33 -14.99
CA ASP A 91 -15.69 -18.00 -16.29
C ASP A 91 -14.99 -17.16 -17.37
N LEU A 92 -14.38 -16.02 -17.01
CA LEU A 92 -13.76 -15.14 -17.98
C LEU A 92 -12.52 -15.82 -18.60
N ARG A 93 -12.56 -16.01 -19.92
CA ARG A 93 -11.41 -16.56 -20.65
C ARG A 93 -10.28 -15.55 -20.72
N ALA A 94 -9.06 -16.07 -20.72
CA ALA A 94 -7.86 -15.25 -20.85
C ALA A 94 -7.84 -14.42 -22.15
N THR A 95 -8.36 -14.98 -23.25
CA THR A 95 -8.51 -14.32 -24.55
C THR A 95 -9.60 -13.25 -24.59
N GLU A 96 -10.53 -13.28 -23.63
CA GLU A 96 -11.68 -12.37 -23.54
C GLU A 96 -11.41 -11.23 -22.56
N LEU A 97 -10.35 -11.31 -21.75
CA LEU A 97 -9.96 -10.21 -20.88
C LEU A 97 -9.72 -8.93 -21.71
N ARG A 98 -10.31 -7.83 -21.24
CA ARG A 98 -10.26 -6.51 -21.85
C ARG A 98 -10.09 -5.46 -20.75
N PRO A 99 -9.54 -4.27 -21.07
CA PRO A 99 -9.38 -3.18 -20.11
C PRO A 99 -10.66 -2.82 -19.33
N PHE A 100 -11.82 -2.84 -20.00
CA PHE A 100 -13.09 -2.46 -19.37
C PHE A 100 -13.52 -3.41 -18.24
N HIS A 101 -13.18 -4.71 -18.30
CA HIS A 101 -13.48 -5.66 -17.21
C HIS A 101 -12.79 -5.24 -15.91
N VAL A 102 -11.50 -4.87 -16.01
CA VAL A 102 -10.74 -4.40 -14.85
C VAL A 102 -11.26 -3.05 -14.37
N GLN A 103 -11.59 -2.14 -15.29
CA GLN A 103 -12.11 -0.82 -14.94
C GLN A 103 -13.46 -0.92 -14.21
N GLN A 104 -14.43 -1.65 -14.76
CA GLN A 104 -15.75 -1.85 -14.17
C GLN A 104 -15.66 -2.51 -12.78
N TRP A 105 -14.79 -3.51 -12.62
CA TRP A 105 -14.55 -4.14 -11.31
C TRP A 105 -14.01 -3.14 -10.29
N VAL A 106 -12.99 -2.35 -10.65
CA VAL A 106 -12.40 -1.35 -9.75
C VAL A 106 -13.40 -0.24 -9.42
N ASP A 107 -14.23 0.16 -10.38
CA ASP A 107 -15.23 1.21 -10.22
C ASP A 107 -16.44 0.78 -9.40
N SER A 108 -16.76 -0.52 -9.36
CA SER A 108 -17.80 -1.04 -8.46
C SER A 108 -17.50 -0.79 -6.97
N TYR A 109 -16.24 -0.51 -6.62
CA TYR A 109 -15.86 -0.13 -5.27
C TYR A 109 -15.91 1.40 -5.09
N THR A 110 -17.08 1.92 -4.72
CA THR A 110 -17.30 3.36 -4.49
C THR A 110 -16.53 3.91 -3.29
N SER A 111 -16.30 3.09 -2.26
CA SER A 111 -15.66 3.49 -1.00
C SER A 111 -14.13 3.38 -0.97
N LEU A 112 -13.50 2.82 -2.01
CA LEU A 112 -12.04 2.64 -2.04
C LEU A 112 -11.32 3.93 -2.45
N SER A 113 -10.22 4.23 -1.75
CA SER A 113 -9.31 5.35 -2.11
C SER A 113 -8.70 5.18 -3.51
N ARG A 114 -8.26 6.28 -4.14
CA ARG A 114 -7.61 6.24 -5.48
C ARG A 114 -6.35 5.40 -5.44
N THR A 115 -5.57 5.47 -4.35
CA THR A 115 -4.40 4.61 -4.16
C THR A 115 -4.76 3.12 -4.08
N SER A 116 -5.88 2.77 -3.43
CA SER A 116 -6.38 1.38 -3.41
C SER A 116 -6.78 0.93 -4.81
N LYS A 117 -7.58 1.72 -5.53
CA LYS A 117 -7.99 1.44 -6.92
C LYS A 117 -6.78 1.28 -7.85
N ARG A 118 -5.81 2.20 -7.75
CA ARG A 118 -4.50 2.11 -8.42
C ARG A 118 -3.81 0.78 -8.19
N ASN A 119 -3.78 0.29 -6.95
CA ASN A 119 -3.13 -0.98 -6.61
C ASN A 119 -3.84 -2.20 -7.20
N TYR A 120 -5.17 -2.15 -7.32
CA TYR A 120 -5.96 -3.20 -8.00
C TYR A 120 -5.59 -3.26 -9.48
N VAL A 121 -5.62 -2.12 -10.19
CA VAL A 121 -5.22 -2.05 -11.60
C VAL A 121 -3.77 -2.51 -11.81
N ARG A 122 -2.84 -2.08 -10.94
CA ARG A 122 -1.43 -2.49 -11.03
C ARG A 122 -1.22 -3.99 -10.83
N THR A 123 -2.05 -4.64 -10.02
CA THR A 123 -2.03 -6.09 -9.81
C THR A 123 -2.36 -6.80 -11.11
N MET A 124 -3.46 -6.41 -11.74
CA MET A 124 -3.92 -6.99 -13.01
C MET A 124 -2.89 -6.80 -14.12
N LYS A 125 -2.37 -5.57 -14.30
CA LYS A 125 -1.31 -5.28 -15.27
C LYS A 125 -0.04 -6.10 -15.02
N ARG A 126 0.35 -6.30 -13.74
CA ARG A 126 1.54 -7.09 -13.42
C ARG A 126 1.35 -8.57 -13.77
N CYS A 127 0.19 -9.14 -13.43
CA CYS A 127 -0.16 -10.52 -13.75
C CYS A 127 -0.16 -10.74 -15.28
N CYS A 128 -0.88 -9.91 -16.04
CA CYS A 128 -0.95 -10.03 -17.50
C CYS A 128 0.42 -9.84 -18.18
N LYS A 129 1.20 -8.86 -17.71
CA LYS A 129 2.57 -8.65 -18.22
C LYS A 129 3.46 -9.86 -17.94
N TRP A 130 3.39 -10.44 -16.74
CA TRP A 130 4.14 -11.66 -16.42
C TRP A 130 3.69 -12.83 -17.30
N ALA A 131 2.38 -13.05 -17.45
CA ALA A 131 1.82 -14.12 -18.26
C ALA A 131 2.25 -14.02 -19.73
N THR A 132 2.29 -12.79 -20.26
CA THR A 132 2.82 -12.52 -21.60
C THR A 132 4.32 -12.86 -21.71
N GLN A 133 5.10 -12.51 -20.69
CA GLN A 133 6.54 -12.83 -20.64
C GLN A 133 6.82 -14.33 -20.51
N GLN A 134 5.90 -15.10 -19.94
CA GLN A 134 6.01 -16.56 -19.84
C GLN A 134 5.43 -17.30 -21.06
N GLY A 135 4.80 -16.59 -22.01
CA GLY A 135 4.16 -17.20 -23.18
C GLY A 135 2.76 -17.75 -22.94
N TYR A 136 2.17 -17.53 -21.76
CA TYR A 136 0.75 -17.86 -21.51
C TYR A 136 -0.21 -16.90 -22.22
N LEU A 137 0.25 -15.69 -22.58
CA LEU A 137 -0.51 -14.74 -23.38
C LEU A 137 0.36 -14.28 -24.56
N ASP A 138 -0.22 -14.23 -25.76
CA ASP A 138 0.50 -13.71 -26.94
C ASP A 138 0.79 -12.20 -26.85
N ALA A 139 -0.09 -11.47 -26.15
CA ALA A 139 0.01 -10.03 -25.95
C ALA A 139 -0.66 -9.62 -24.64
N ASP A 140 -0.18 -8.55 -24.01
CA ASP A 140 -0.76 -8.02 -22.77
C ASP A 140 -2.09 -7.28 -23.07
N PRO A 141 -3.25 -7.84 -22.68
CA PRO A 141 -4.56 -7.25 -22.97
C PRO A 141 -4.81 -5.94 -22.20
N LEU A 142 -3.99 -5.64 -21.19
CA LEU A 142 -4.13 -4.46 -20.34
C LEU A 142 -3.07 -3.40 -20.64
N THR A 143 -2.32 -3.51 -21.75
CA THR A 143 -1.25 -2.58 -22.14
C THR A 143 -1.72 -1.12 -22.04
N HIS A 144 -2.87 -0.82 -22.65
CA HIS A 144 -3.45 0.53 -22.73
C HIS A 144 -4.35 0.92 -21.55
N LEU A 145 -4.55 0.03 -20.58
CA LEU A 145 -5.35 0.38 -19.40
C LEU A 145 -4.63 1.44 -18.57
N GLU A 146 -5.27 2.59 -18.40
CA GLU A 146 -4.75 3.67 -17.57
C GLU A 146 -4.73 3.29 -16.10
N VAL A 147 -3.68 3.71 -15.40
CA VAL A 147 -3.52 3.45 -13.97
C VAL A 147 -3.95 4.69 -13.21
N PRO A 148 -4.96 4.60 -12.31
CA PRO A 148 -5.39 5.75 -11.52
C PRO A 148 -4.25 6.44 -10.78
N GLY A 149 -4.39 7.75 -10.59
CA GLY A 149 -3.50 8.55 -9.75
C GLY A 149 -3.41 7.99 -8.32
N ALA A 150 -2.34 8.33 -7.61
CA ALA A 150 -2.22 8.03 -6.18
C ALA A 150 -2.68 9.24 -5.36
N ASP A 151 -3.36 8.97 -4.25
CA ASP A 151 -3.62 9.99 -3.23
C ASP A 151 -2.30 10.40 -2.58
N ARG A 152 -2.07 11.72 -2.45
CA ARG A 152 -1.05 12.24 -1.55
C ARG A 152 -1.60 12.18 -0.13
N ARG A 153 -0.84 11.57 0.78
CA ARG A 153 -1.13 11.59 2.22
C ARG A 153 -0.04 12.39 2.89
N GLU A 154 -0.32 13.65 3.19
CA GLU A 154 0.56 14.46 4.01
C GLU A 154 -0.07 14.53 5.40
N THR A 155 0.40 13.64 6.27
CA THR A 155 0.22 13.84 7.72
C THR A 155 1.59 14.22 8.23
N ASN A 156 1.83 15.53 8.33
CA ASN A 156 2.96 16.04 9.06
C ASN A 156 2.56 16.13 10.54
N VAL A 157 3.39 15.60 11.43
CA VAL A 157 3.13 15.63 12.88
C VAL A 157 4.09 16.66 13.46
N SER A 158 3.55 17.74 14.03
CA SER A 158 4.36 18.77 14.69
C SER A 158 4.98 18.25 16.00
N VAL A 159 5.95 18.99 16.54
CA VAL A 159 6.56 18.64 17.83
C VAL A 159 5.53 18.76 18.96
N GLU A 160 4.70 19.78 18.91
CA GLU A 160 3.62 20.06 19.85
C GLU A 160 2.56 18.95 19.79
N GLU A 161 2.11 18.59 18.58
CA GLU A 161 1.18 17.47 18.37
C GLU A 161 1.77 16.16 18.88
N TYR A 162 3.06 15.91 18.63
CA TYR A 162 3.74 14.72 19.15
C TYR A 162 3.73 14.66 20.68
N HIS A 163 4.04 15.77 21.36
CA HIS A 163 4.00 15.83 22.82
C HIS A 163 2.58 15.66 23.37
N GLN A 164 1.57 16.22 22.70
CA GLN A 164 0.17 16.02 23.06
C GLN A 164 -0.28 14.56 22.85
N LEU A 165 0.13 13.92 21.77
CA LEU A 165 -0.13 12.49 21.55
C LEU A 165 0.52 11.65 22.64
N LEU A 166 1.78 11.95 22.98
CA LEU A 166 2.49 11.26 24.04
C LEU A 166 1.77 11.40 25.38
N SER A 167 1.35 12.60 25.80
CA SER A 167 0.70 12.81 27.11
C SER A 167 -0.57 11.95 27.28
N LEU A 168 -1.28 11.67 26.18
CA LEU A 168 -2.48 10.84 26.16
C LEU A 168 -2.21 9.33 26.08
N ILE A 169 -0.97 8.90 25.83
CA ILE A 169 -0.61 7.47 25.80
C ILE A 169 -0.42 6.95 27.23
N ARG A 170 -1.37 6.12 27.67
CA ARG A 170 -1.37 5.44 28.99
C ARG A 170 -0.59 4.12 29.02
N ASP A 171 -0.31 3.52 27.86
CA ASP A 171 0.40 2.24 27.80
C ASP A 171 1.89 2.47 27.58
N GLN A 172 2.73 2.21 28.60
CA GLN A 172 4.17 2.41 28.51
C GLN A 172 4.81 1.60 27.37
N ASN A 173 4.28 0.40 27.08
CA ASN A 173 4.77 -0.41 25.97
C ASN A 173 4.52 0.21 24.61
N PHE A 174 3.37 0.87 24.45
CA PHE A 174 3.06 1.62 23.24
C PHE A 174 3.81 2.96 23.22
N ARG A 175 3.93 3.63 24.37
CA ARG A 175 4.66 4.91 24.53
C ARG A 175 6.10 4.77 24.06
N ASP A 176 6.78 3.73 24.53
CA ASP A 176 8.15 3.43 24.12
C ASP A 176 8.28 3.26 22.61
N LEU A 177 7.42 2.43 22.01
CA LEU A 177 7.44 2.18 20.57
C LEU A 177 7.26 3.50 19.77
N VAL A 178 6.37 4.38 20.24
CA VAL A 178 6.14 5.71 19.66
C VAL A 178 7.37 6.59 19.81
N ILE A 179 7.99 6.66 20.99
CA ILE A 179 9.20 7.44 21.23
C ILE A 179 10.33 6.95 20.33
N VAL A 180 10.64 5.65 20.31
CA VAL A 180 11.80 5.17 19.55
C VAL A 180 11.60 5.37 18.05
N THR A 181 10.36 5.24 17.56
CA THR A 181 10.05 5.52 16.15
C THR A 181 10.20 7.02 15.83
N TRP A 182 9.78 7.90 16.73
CA TRP A 182 9.95 9.34 16.60
C TRP A 182 11.41 9.78 16.65
N GLU A 183 12.22 9.14 17.48
CA GLU A 183 13.63 9.47 17.69
C GLU A 183 14.55 8.99 16.57
N THR A 184 14.26 7.82 15.99
CA THR A 184 15.15 7.17 15.02
C THR A 184 14.75 7.36 13.57
N GLY A 185 13.48 7.71 13.33
CA GLY A 185 12.91 7.71 11.98
C GLY A 185 12.99 6.36 11.28
N CYS A 186 13.18 5.25 12.01
CA CYS A 186 13.26 3.92 11.43
C CYS A 186 11.96 3.53 10.70
N ARG A 187 12.01 2.52 9.82
CA ARG A 187 10.77 2.04 9.19
C ARG A 187 9.89 1.45 10.27
N PRO A 188 8.55 1.62 10.22
CA PRO A 188 7.67 1.01 11.21
C PRO A 188 7.91 -0.49 11.38
N GLN A 189 8.18 -1.23 10.31
CA GLN A 189 8.47 -2.66 10.40
C GLN A 189 9.80 -2.96 11.13
N GLU A 190 10.77 -2.04 11.10
CA GLU A 190 12.05 -2.19 11.81
C GLU A 190 11.80 -2.09 13.33
N SER A 191 11.07 -1.09 13.82
CA SER A 191 10.73 -1.00 15.26
C SER A 191 9.76 -2.09 15.74
N LEU A 192 8.90 -2.62 14.86
CA LEU A 192 8.01 -3.73 15.20
C LEU A 192 8.70 -5.11 15.25
N ARG A 193 9.85 -5.27 14.57
CA ARG A 193 10.53 -6.57 14.40
C ARG A 193 11.91 -6.63 15.02
N VAL A 194 12.42 -5.52 15.57
CA VAL A 194 13.70 -5.54 16.27
C VAL A 194 13.65 -6.54 17.43
N GLU A 195 14.74 -7.28 17.58
CA GLU A 195 14.92 -8.33 18.58
C GLU A 195 16.16 -8.02 19.39
N ALA A 196 16.29 -8.60 20.57
CA ALA A 196 17.47 -8.41 21.42
C ALA A 196 18.79 -8.71 20.68
N ARG A 197 18.82 -9.75 19.84
CA ARG A 197 19.98 -10.13 19.00
C ARG A 197 20.39 -9.08 17.96
N HIS A 198 19.51 -8.13 17.65
CA HIS A 198 19.81 -7.05 16.72
C HIS A 198 20.49 -5.86 17.41
N VAL A 199 20.55 -5.81 18.73
CA VAL A 199 21.03 -4.63 19.43
C VAL A 199 22.52 -4.69 19.68
N ASP A 200 23.19 -3.63 19.27
CA ASP A 200 24.58 -3.33 19.55
C ASP A 200 24.63 -2.05 20.38
N LEU A 201 24.52 -2.21 21.72
CA LEU A 201 24.49 -1.09 22.65
C LEU A 201 25.82 -0.34 22.70
N THR A 202 26.95 -1.03 22.48
CA THR A 202 28.29 -0.43 22.43
C THR A 202 28.37 0.64 21.35
N HIS A 203 27.80 0.38 20.18
CA HIS A 203 27.77 1.32 19.05
C HIS A 203 26.41 2.02 18.90
N GLN A 204 25.55 1.95 19.92
CA GLN A 204 24.25 2.62 19.99
C GLN A 204 23.39 2.43 18.73
N ARG A 205 23.23 1.19 18.29
CA ARG A 205 22.52 0.86 17.05
C ARG A 205 21.74 -0.43 17.10
N TRP A 206 20.72 -0.54 16.25
CA TRP A 206 20.14 -1.82 15.85
C TRP A 206 20.73 -2.23 14.50
N VAL A 207 21.14 -3.49 14.38
CA VAL A 207 21.75 -4.09 13.21
C VAL A 207 20.89 -5.24 12.72
N PHE A 208 20.17 -5.02 11.63
CA PHE A 208 19.44 -6.07 10.93
C PHE A 208 20.37 -6.72 9.89
N PRO A 209 20.56 -8.05 9.93
CA PRO A 209 21.39 -8.74 8.97
C PRO A 209 20.93 -8.51 7.51
N LYS A 210 21.86 -8.70 6.56
CA LYS A 210 21.56 -8.58 5.12
C LYS A 210 20.36 -9.42 4.70
N ALA A 211 20.21 -10.63 5.24
CA ALA A 211 19.11 -11.54 4.92
C ALA A 211 17.72 -10.99 5.32
N GLU A 212 17.68 -10.16 6.36
CA GLU A 212 16.46 -9.55 6.92
C GLU A 212 16.20 -8.14 6.35
N SER A 213 17.19 -7.58 5.65
CA SER A 213 17.15 -6.24 5.09
C SER A 213 16.37 -6.19 3.77
N LYS A 214 15.63 -5.10 3.56
CA LYS A 214 14.86 -4.90 2.31
C LYS A 214 15.79 -4.89 1.10
N GLY A 215 15.52 -5.77 0.13
CA GLY A 215 16.34 -5.93 -1.08
C GLY A 215 17.60 -6.77 -0.88
N LYS A 216 17.90 -7.21 0.35
CA LYS A 216 19.00 -8.13 0.70
C LYS A 216 20.37 -7.74 0.14
N ARG A 217 20.64 -6.44 -0.02
CA ARG A 217 21.92 -5.94 -0.57
C ARG A 217 22.98 -5.75 0.52
N GLN A 218 22.62 -5.02 1.57
CA GLN A 218 23.48 -4.67 2.70
C GLN A 218 22.72 -4.81 4.02
N PRO A 219 23.42 -4.98 5.16
CA PRO A 219 22.81 -4.88 6.48
C PRO A 219 22.10 -3.54 6.65
N ARG A 220 20.99 -3.53 7.39
CA ARG A 220 20.27 -2.32 7.73
C ARG A 220 20.63 -1.92 9.15
N ILE A 221 21.23 -0.75 9.29
CA ILE A 221 21.61 -0.16 10.58
C ILE A 221 20.62 0.95 10.93
N VAL A 222 20.11 0.96 12.15
CA VAL A 222 19.33 2.05 12.75
C VAL A 222 20.15 2.61 13.91
N TYR A 223 20.62 3.85 13.79
CA TYR A 223 21.34 4.54 14.86
C TYR A 223 20.34 5.10 15.88
N LEU A 224 20.71 5.07 17.16
CA LEU A 224 19.84 5.41 18.28
C LEU A 224 20.27 6.74 18.90
N SER A 225 19.32 7.63 19.15
CA SER A 225 19.51 8.77 20.05
C SER A 225 19.61 8.30 21.50
N GLU A 226 20.02 9.17 22.41
CA GLU A 226 20.12 8.87 23.84
C GLU A 226 18.81 8.31 24.42
N ALA A 227 17.67 8.94 24.10
CA ALA A 227 16.35 8.48 24.51
C ALA A 227 16.01 7.09 23.93
N ALA A 228 16.38 6.83 22.67
CA ALA A 228 16.20 5.52 22.05
C ALA A 228 17.11 4.44 22.68
N VAL A 229 18.35 4.80 23.07
CA VAL A 229 19.27 3.92 23.80
C VAL A 229 18.72 3.57 25.17
N GLU A 230 18.21 4.54 25.93
CA GLU A 230 17.63 4.32 27.25
C GLU A 230 16.47 3.31 27.20
N ILE A 231 15.53 3.54 26.27
CA ILE A 231 14.40 2.62 26.06
C ILE A 231 14.89 1.24 25.63
N THR A 232 15.84 1.18 24.68
CA THR A 232 16.39 -0.08 24.19
C THR A 232 17.07 -0.87 25.32
N ARG A 233 17.88 -0.20 26.16
CA ARG A 233 18.55 -0.81 27.32
C ARG A 233 17.55 -1.39 28.31
N ARG A 234 16.51 -0.61 28.68
CA ARG A 234 15.44 -1.09 29.56
C ARG A 234 14.72 -2.29 28.96
N ARG A 235 14.45 -2.28 27.66
CA ARG A 235 13.73 -3.37 26.97
C ARG A 235 14.56 -4.64 26.85
N ILE A 236 15.88 -4.55 26.65
CA ILE A 236 16.77 -5.72 26.68
C ILE A 236 16.85 -6.33 28.07
N ALA A 237 16.97 -5.50 29.11
CA ALA A 237 16.99 -6.00 30.48
C ALA A 237 15.70 -6.76 30.82
N GLN A 238 14.55 -6.30 30.30
CA GLN A 238 13.26 -6.97 30.45
C GLN A 238 13.09 -8.20 29.55
N TYR A 239 13.58 -8.14 28.31
CA TYR A 239 13.44 -9.17 27.29
C TYR A 239 14.81 -9.45 26.64
N PRO A 240 15.65 -10.29 27.27
CA PRO A 240 17.02 -10.55 26.79
C PRO A 240 17.06 -11.37 25.49
N SER A 241 15.92 -11.92 25.05
CA SER A 241 15.79 -12.66 23.80
C SER A 241 14.47 -12.37 23.08
N GLY A 242 14.48 -12.57 21.76
CA GLY A 242 13.32 -12.36 20.90
C GLY A 242 12.91 -10.88 20.76
N PRO A 243 11.64 -10.60 20.38
CA PRO A 243 11.18 -9.25 20.06
C PRO A 243 11.31 -8.26 21.22
N LEU A 244 11.86 -7.09 20.92
CA LEU A 244 12.17 -6.06 21.93
C LEU A 244 10.91 -5.29 22.36
N PHE A 245 10.03 -4.96 21.41
CA PHE A 245 8.80 -4.23 21.68
C PHE A 245 7.60 -5.18 21.65
N ARG A 246 6.99 -5.36 22.82
CA ARG A 246 5.84 -6.23 23.06
C ARG A 246 4.67 -5.42 23.60
N ASN A 247 3.45 -5.83 23.29
CA ASN A 247 2.24 -5.26 23.89
C ASN A 247 2.08 -5.74 25.34
N ARG A 248 1.02 -5.29 26.02
CA ARG A 248 0.74 -5.68 27.43
C ARG A 248 0.55 -7.18 27.64
N ALA A 249 0.19 -7.93 26.61
CA ALA A 249 0.06 -9.39 26.67
C ALA A 249 1.38 -10.13 26.38
N GLY A 250 2.52 -9.42 26.33
CA GLY A 250 3.85 -10.00 26.05
C GLY A 250 4.06 -10.42 24.59
N ARG A 251 3.07 -10.17 23.72
CA ARG A 251 3.14 -10.51 22.28
C ARG A 251 3.78 -9.36 21.51
N PRO A 252 4.52 -9.64 20.41
CA PRO A 252 5.03 -8.59 19.54
C PRO A 252 3.91 -7.69 19.02
N TRP A 253 4.21 -6.41 18.83
CA TRP A 253 3.26 -5.48 18.24
C TRP A 253 2.93 -5.85 16.79
N SER A 254 1.64 -5.97 16.46
CA SER A 254 1.20 -6.03 15.07
C SER A 254 0.85 -4.63 14.55
N PRO A 255 0.92 -4.39 13.23
CA PRO A 255 0.47 -3.12 12.63
C PRO A 255 -0.96 -2.73 13.04
N ASP A 256 -1.87 -3.71 13.11
CA ASP A 256 -3.27 -3.48 13.49
C ASP A 256 -3.39 -3.09 14.97
N ALA A 257 -2.67 -3.80 15.85
CA ALA A 257 -2.66 -3.46 17.27
C ALA A 257 -2.14 -2.04 17.51
N VAL A 258 -1.10 -1.63 16.78
CA VAL A 258 -0.57 -0.25 16.80
C VAL A 258 -1.58 0.76 16.30
N ASN A 259 -2.23 0.50 15.15
CA ASN A 259 -3.26 1.38 14.61
C ASN A 259 -4.45 1.54 15.58
N CYS A 260 -4.89 0.46 16.22
CA CYS A 260 -5.94 0.54 17.23
C CYS A 260 -5.52 1.39 18.44
N HIS A 261 -4.24 1.39 18.83
CA HIS A 261 -3.76 2.28 19.89
C HIS A 261 -3.75 3.73 19.45
N PHE A 262 -3.30 4.03 18.23
CA PHE A 262 -3.41 5.39 17.67
C PHE A 262 -4.87 5.84 17.60
N ASP A 263 -5.81 5.01 17.15
CA ASP A 263 -7.23 5.38 17.12
C ASP A 263 -7.78 5.68 18.53
N ARG A 264 -7.38 4.92 19.56
CA ARG A 264 -7.73 5.24 20.95
C ARG A 264 -7.09 6.54 21.46
N VAL A 265 -5.88 6.86 21.03
CA VAL A 265 -5.25 8.15 21.36
C VAL A 265 -6.00 9.29 20.66
N ARG A 266 -6.38 9.12 19.39
CA ARG A 266 -7.15 10.13 18.62
C ARG A 266 -8.51 10.42 19.23
N VAL A 267 -9.23 9.39 19.71
CA VAL A 267 -10.49 9.59 20.44
C VAL A 267 -10.27 10.42 21.69
N ARG A 268 -9.22 10.11 22.48
CA ARG A 268 -8.89 10.89 23.68
C ARG A 268 -8.49 12.32 23.35
N LEU A 269 -7.74 12.52 22.26
CA LEU A 269 -7.34 13.83 21.78
C LEU A 269 -8.55 14.69 21.40
N MET A 270 -9.52 14.11 20.69
CA MET A 270 -10.78 14.78 20.35
C MET A 270 -11.55 15.22 21.59
N GLN A 271 -11.61 14.35 22.61
CA GLN A 271 -12.31 14.61 23.87
C GLN A 271 -11.58 15.66 24.73
N ASP A 272 -10.25 15.55 24.86
CA ASP A 272 -9.40 16.47 25.61
C ASP A 272 -9.44 17.89 25.02
N ASN A 273 -9.50 18.00 23.70
CA ASN A 273 -9.68 19.26 22.98
C ASN A 273 -11.14 19.77 22.98
N GLY A 274 -12.09 19.05 23.58
CA GLY A 274 -13.49 19.46 23.63
C GLY A 274 -14.18 19.63 22.27
N LEU A 275 -13.74 18.92 21.23
CA LEU A 275 -14.20 19.17 19.85
C LEU A 275 -15.64 18.70 19.59
N VAL A 276 -16.16 17.79 20.40
CA VAL A 276 -17.55 17.31 20.33
C VAL A 276 -18.08 17.20 21.75
N SER A 277 -19.27 17.76 22.00
CA SER A 277 -19.86 17.73 23.33
C SER A 277 -20.35 16.31 23.70
N PRO A 278 -20.38 15.97 25.00
CA PRO A 278 -20.94 14.69 25.46
C PRO A 278 -22.38 14.46 25.01
N GLU A 279 -23.19 15.52 24.96
CA GLU A 279 -24.60 15.48 24.57
C GLU A 279 -24.76 15.13 23.09
N THR A 280 -23.93 15.70 22.22
CA THR A 280 -23.90 15.34 20.79
C THR A 280 -23.50 13.88 20.61
N ILE A 281 -22.46 13.41 21.32
CA ILE A 281 -22.04 12.01 21.26
C ILE A 281 -23.19 11.09 21.67
N GLU A 282 -23.92 11.43 22.73
CA GLU A 282 -25.02 10.61 23.24
C GLU A 282 -26.21 10.59 22.28
N ALA A 283 -26.59 11.73 21.71
CA ALA A 283 -27.64 11.80 20.69
C ALA A 283 -27.32 10.92 19.46
N ASP A 284 -26.08 10.98 18.98
CA ASP A 284 -25.63 10.15 17.86
C ASP A 284 -25.58 8.66 18.21
N VAL A 285 -25.27 8.31 19.47
CA VAL A 285 -25.32 6.93 19.96
C VAL A 285 -26.74 6.39 19.89
N GLU A 286 -27.71 7.13 20.43
CA GLU A 286 -29.13 6.73 20.39
C GLU A 286 -29.64 6.60 18.95
N ALA A 287 -29.28 7.53 18.07
CA ALA A 287 -29.67 7.49 16.66
C ALA A 287 -29.08 6.29 15.89
N LEU A 288 -27.91 5.78 16.30
CA LEU A 288 -27.23 4.69 15.62
C LEU A 288 -27.69 3.30 16.09
N ILE A 289 -28.13 3.15 17.35
CA ILE A 289 -28.52 1.85 17.92
C ILE A 289 -29.54 1.08 17.04
N PRO A 290 -30.65 1.70 16.56
CA PRO A 290 -31.63 1.00 15.73
C PRO A 290 -31.09 0.50 14.38
N GLN A 291 -29.95 1.03 13.93
CA GLN A 291 -29.32 0.67 12.65
C GLN A 291 -28.30 -0.47 12.80
N LEU A 292 -27.98 -0.87 14.04
CA LEU A 292 -27.02 -1.94 14.30
C LEU A 292 -27.67 -3.31 14.11
N LYS A 293 -26.86 -4.27 13.66
CA LYS A 293 -27.25 -5.68 13.70
C LYS A 293 -27.47 -6.08 15.17
N SER A 294 -28.68 -6.49 15.48
CA SER A 294 -29.09 -6.98 16.81
C SER A 294 -28.41 -8.29 17.19
N THR A 295 -27.85 -9.03 16.24
CA THR A 295 -27.23 -10.34 16.46
C THR A 295 -25.72 -10.35 16.19
N ARG A 296 -25.06 -11.39 16.70
CA ARG A 296 -23.66 -11.75 16.40
C ARG A 296 -23.52 -13.26 16.25
N ILE A 297 -22.42 -13.70 15.64
CA ILE A 297 -22.06 -15.12 15.57
C ILE A 297 -21.05 -15.45 16.66
N VAL A 298 -21.33 -16.46 17.49
CA VAL A 298 -20.41 -17.02 18.49
C VAL A 298 -20.38 -18.53 18.33
N GLY A 299 -19.21 -19.10 18.04
CA GLY A 299 -19.10 -20.56 17.82
C GLY A 299 -19.88 -21.10 16.62
N GLY A 300 -20.32 -20.24 15.69
CA GLY A 300 -21.17 -20.62 14.55
C GLY A 300 -22.67 -20.37 14.79
N GLU A 301 -23.08 -20.05 16.00
CA GLU A 301 -24.47 -19.79 16.36
C GLU A 301 -24.81 -18.30 16.36
N CYS A 302 -26.04 -17.97 15.96
CA CYS A 302 -26.56 -16.62 15.98
C CYS A 302 -27.11 -16.30 17.38
N VAL A 303 -26.50 -15.31 18.05
CA VAL A 303 -26.85 -14.89 19.42
C VAL A 303 -27.25 -13.43 19.42
N ASP A 304 -28.32 -13.09 20.13
CA ASP A 304 -28.77 -11.71 20.34
C ASP A 304 -27.78 -10.92 21.18
N LYS A 305 -27.56 -9.66 20.80
CA LYS A 305 -26.79 -8.70 21.58
C LYS A 305 -27.69 -8.09 22.64
N THR A 306 -27.13 -7.96 23.83
CA THR A 306 -27.77 -7.18 24.90
C THR A 306 -27.83 -5.69 24.52
N GLU A 307 -28.76 -4.94 25.11
CA GLU A 307 -28.86 -3.50 24.95
C GLU A 307 -27.52 -2.79 25.28
N ARG A 308 -26.86 -3.24 26.35
CA ARG A 308 -25.53 -2.75 26.75
C ARG A 308 -24.49 -2.95 25.65
N GLU A 309 -24.48 -4.11 24.99
CA GLU A 309 -23.54 -4.40 23.91
C GLU A 309 -23.82 -3.56 22.66
N LEU A 310 -25.09 -3.36 22.31
CA LEU A 310 -25.49 -2.46 21.23
C LEU A 310 -25.06 -1.03 21.50
N ARG A 311 -25.30 -0.52 22.71
CA ARG A 311 -24.87 0.82 23.13
C ARG A 311 -23.35 0.98 23.08
N GLN A 312 -22.59 -0.01 23.55
CA GLN A 312 -21.12 0.02 23.48
C GLN A 312 -20.60 -0.01 22.04
N GLU A 313 -21.22 -0.82 21.17
CA GLU A 313 -20.88 -0.84 19.74
C GLU A 313 -21.20 0.50 19.07
N ALA A 314 -22.37 1.06 19.34
CA ALA A 314 -22.80 2.36 18.81
C ALA A 314 -21.81 3.46 19.25
N ARG A 315 -21.52 3.56 20.55
CA ARG A 315 -20.58 4.55 21.09
C ARG A 315 -19.19 4.43 20.48
N ARG A 316 -18.67 3.21 20.31
CA ARG A 316 -17.39 2.99 19.64
C ARG A 316 -17.40 3.47 18.18
N LYS A 317 -18.49 3.23 17.45
CA LYS A 317 -18.64 3.65 16.04
C LYS A 317 -18.78 5.17 15.92
N VAL A 318 -19.63 5.79 16.73
CA VAL A 318 -19.84 7.25 16.78
C VAL A 318 -18.53 7.97 17.09
N LEU A 319 -17.83 7.57 18.15
CA LEU A 319 -16.52 8.15 18.49
C LEU A 319 -15.52 7.97 17.34
N GLY A 320 -15.51 6.81 16.69
CA GLY A 320 -14.65 6.56 15.53
C GLY A 320 -14.99 7.43 14.31
N GLN A 321 -16.28 7.70 14.07
CA GLN A 321 -16.75 8.57 12.98
C GLN A 321 -16.32 10.02 13.22
N HIS A 322 -16.64 10.58 14.39
CA HIS A 322 -16.23 11.94 14.77
C HIS A 322 -14.71 12.10 14.72
N THR A 323 -13.97 11.15 15.31
CA THR A 323 -12.51 11.18 15.30
C THR A 323 -11.94 11.15 13.88
N LYS A 324 -12.56 10.41 12.95
CA LYS A 324 -12.13 10.36 11.55
C LYS A 324 -12.32 11.70 10.83
N LEU A 325 -13.33 12.48 11.21
CA LEU A 325 -13.63 13.78 10.62
C LEU A 325 -12.76 14.89 11.21
N LEU A 326 -12.55 14.86 12.53
CA LEU A 326 -12.00 15.99 13.28
C LEU A 326 -10.50 15.88 13.57
N ILE A 327 -9.97 14.66 13.68
CA ILE A 327 -8.59 14.44 14.10
C ILE A 327 -7.78 13.78 12.97
N PRO A 328 -6.59 14.29 12.63
CA PRO A 328 -5.70 13.66 11.66
C PRO A 328 -5.38 12.20 12.01
N ARG A 329 -5.12 11.38 10.99
CA ARG A 329 -4.76 9.97 11.20
C ARG A 329 -3.27 9.83 11.52
N TYR A 330 -2.96 9.48 12.75
CA TYR A 330 -1.59 9.17 13.16
C TYR A 330 -1.20 7.71 12.88
N SER A 331 0.08 7.50 12.64
CA SER A 331 0.69 6.17 12.48
C SER A 331 2.20 6.27 12.71
N LEU A 332 2.86 5.13 12.91
CA LEU A 332 4.33 5.09 12.96
C LEU A 332 4.98 5.67 11.69
N TYR A 333 4.32 5.56 10.53
CA TYR A 333 4.81 6.13 9.29
C TYR A 333 4.73 7.67 9.29
N ALA A 334 3.72 8.25 9.94
CA ALA A 334 3.62 9.70 10.14
C ALA A 334 4.75 10.21 11.04
N LEU A 335 5.08 9.48 12.12
CA LEU A 335 6.21 9.83 12.99
C LEU A 335 7.55 9.77 12.25
N ARG A 336 7.75 8.73 11.43
CA ARG A 336 8.91 8.64 10.53
C ARG A 336 8.99 9.82 9.57
N HIS A 337 7.85 10.26 9.03
CA HIS A 337 7.83 11.42 8.14
C HIS A 337 8.23 12.69 8.87
N ALA A 338 7.68 12.91 10.06
CA ALA A 338 8.01 14.05 10.91
C ALA A 338 9.49 14.04 11.33
N TRP A 339 10.07 12.89 11.65
CA TRP A 339 11.52 12.77 11.92
C TRP A 339 12.36 13.29 10.75
N ALA A 340 12.04 12.87 9.52
CA ALA A 340 12.79 13.31 8.34
C ALA A 340 12.60 14.80 8.05
N THR A 341 11.39 15.33 8.21
CA THR A 341 11.12 16.78 8.11
C THR A 341 12.00 17.56 9.09
N ARG A 342 12.02 17.15 10.37
CA ARG A 342 12.82 17.80 11.42
C ARG A 342 14.32 17.70 11.13
N ALA A 343 14.80 16.54 10.68
CA ALA A 343 16.20 16.33 10.32
C ALA A 343 16.65 17.24 9.15
N LEU A 344 15.80 17.38 8.12
CA LEU A 344 16.08 18.31 7.02
C LEU A 344 16.04 19.77 7.49
N GLN A 345 15.07 20.14 8.32
CA GLN A 345 14.93 21.49 8.87
C GLN A 345 16.09 21.89 9.81
N SER A 346 16.66 20.93 10.55
CA SER A 346 17.87 21.15 11.35
C SER A 346 19.13 21.31 10.49
N GLY A 347 19.05 20.98 9.20
CA GLY A 347 20.11 21.18 8.22
C GLY A 347 20.96 19.94 7.96
N ILE A 348 20.49 18.75 8.32
CA ILE A 348 21.12 17.50 7.88
C ILE A 348 20.85 17.34 6.38
N ASP A 349 21.88 17.02 5.62
CA ASP A 349 21.76 16.87 4.17
C ASP A 349 20.84 15.70 3.79
N GLY A 350 20.19 15.82 2.63
CA GLY A 350 19.20 14.85 2.19
C GLY A 350 19.76 13.45 1.94
N LEU A 351 21.03 13.31 1.57
CA LEU A 351 21.64 11.99 1.38
C LEU A 351 21.80 11.29 2.72
N THR A 352 22.33 11.99 3.73
CA THR A 352 22.46 11.48 5.10
C THR A 352 21.09 11.11 5.69
N VAL A 353 20.08 11.98 5.56
CA VAL A 353 18.71 11.66 6.01
C VAL A 353 18.18 10.41 5.30
N ALA A 354 18.37 10.29 3.98
CA ALA A 354 17.92 9.11 3.23
C ALA A 354 18.62 7.82 3.69
N ILE A 355 19.92 7.88 3.99
CA ILE A 355 20.71 6.75 4.51
C ILE A 355 20.24 6.35 5.92
N LEU A 356 20.04 7.31 6.83
CA LEU A 356 19.53 7.07 8.18
C LEU A 356 18.13 6.46 8.15
N MET A 357 17.27 6.95 7.26
CA MET A 357 15.96 6.36 6.96
C MET A 357 16.05 4.98 6.28
N GLY A 358 17.21 4.63 5.74
CA GLY A 358 17.48 3.36 5.08
C GLY A 358 16.95 3.26 3.66
N HIS A 359 16.64 4.36 2.98
CA HIS A 359 16.12 4.36 1.61
C HIS A 359 17.09 3.66 0.65
N SER A 360 16.56 2.76 -0.19
CA SER A 360 17.35 2.08 -1.23
C SER A 360 17.68 2.99 -2.41
N ASP A 361 16.90 4.07 -2.56
CA ASP A 361 17.04 5.09 -3.59
C ASP A 361 16.85 6.46 -2.91
N PRO A 362 17.94 7.24 -2.76
CA PRO A 362 17.89 8.56 -2.13
C PRO A 362 16.93 9.54 -2.80
N SER A 363 16.65 9.40 -4.11
CA SER A 363 15.73 10.28 -4.83
C SER A 363 14.29 10.22 -4.28
N THR A 364 13.95 9.14 -3.58
CA THR A 364 12.67 9.01 -2.87
C THR A 364 12.50 10.11 -1.84
N LEU A 365 13.58 10.53 -1.16
CA LEU A 365 13.51 11.62 -0.19
C LEU A 365 13.19 12.94 -0.90
N ALA A 366 13.92 13.28 -1.97
CA ALA A 366 13.70 14.51 -2.72
C ALA A 366 12.24 14.63 -3.21
N ARG A 367 11.69 13.56 -3.80
CA ARG A 367 10.31 13.55 -4.30
C ARG A 367 9.24 13.71 -3.20
N VAL A 368 9.51 13.26 -1.97
CA VAL A 368 8.57 13.37 -0.85
C VAL A 368 8.69 14.73 -0.16
N TYR A 369 9.91 15.25 -0.02
CA TYR A 369 10.20 16.45 0.78
C TYR A 369 10.50 17.70 -0.05
N GLN A 370 10.27 17.67 -1.37
CA GLN A 370 10.43 18.82 -2.26
C GLN A 370 9.70 20.09 -1.77
N HIS A 371 8.61 19.95 -1.01
CA HIS A 371 7.88 21.10 -0.45
C HIS A 371 8.72 21.92 0.55
N LEU A 372 9.66 21.29 1.26
CA LEU A 372 10.60 22.01 2.13
C LEU A 372 11.56 22.88 1.31
N ALA A 373 11.90 22.46 0.09
CA ALA A 373 12.71 23.25 -0.84
C ALA A 373 11.94 24.44 -1.43
N HIS A 374 10.65 24.62 -1.10
CA HIS A 374 9.88 25.82 -1.44
C HIS A 374 9.74 26.79 -0.27
N GLN A 375 10.36 26.52 0.89
CA GLN A 375 10.33 27.43 2.05
C GLN A 375 11.44 28.50 1.92
N PRO A 376 11.10 29.78 1.65
CA PRO A 376 12.11 30.80 1.36
C PRO A 376 13.09 31.04 2.52
N GLU A 377 12.59 31.00 3.75
CA GLU A 377 13.41 31.14 4.96
C GLU A 377 14.44 30.02 5.11
N HIS A 378 14.03 28.78 4.82
CA HIS A 378 14.92 27.63 4.84
C HIS A 378 16.02 27.79 3.79
N LEU A 379 15.65 28.14 2.55
CA LEU A 379 16.62 28.36 1.46
C LEU A 379 17.59 29.50 1.79
N LEU A 380 17.10 30.62 2.34
CA LEU A 380 17.93 31.74 2.75
C LEU A 380 18.93 31.35 3.85
N LYS A 381 18.48 30.56 4.84
CA LYS A 381 19.35 30.04 5.91
C LYS A 381 20.45 29.13 5.35
N GLN A 382 20.12 28.25 4.40
CA GLN A 382 21.11 27.39 3.75
C GLN A 382 22.09 28.20 2.89
N ALA A 383 21.61 29.20 2.13
CA ALA A 383 22.46 30.08 1.35
C ALA A 383 23.47 30.84 2.23
N ARG A 384 23.01 31.37 3.37
CA ARG A 384 23.89 32.04 4.36
C ARG A 384 24.94 31.09 4.95
N LYS A 385 24.56 29.85 5.27
CA LYS A 385 25.52 28.83 5.75
C LYS A 385 26.59 28.52 4.71
N ALA A 386 26.23 28.45 3.42
CA ALA A 386 27.18 28.15 2.35
C ALA A 386 28.27 29.22 2.16
N THR A 387 27.98 30.47 2.54
CA THR A 387 28.91 31.59 2.44
C THR A 387 29.65 31.91 3.73
N ALA A 388 29.29 31.28 4.85
CA ALA A 388 29.86 31.54 6.18
C ALA A 388 31.13 30.69 6.46
N GLY A 389 31.87 30.34 5.40
CA GLY A 389 33.08 29.51 5.46
C GLY A 389 34.27 30.24 6.06
#